data_AF-A0A0P9D7Z2-F1
#
_entry.id   AF-A0A0P9D7Z2-F1
#
_cell.length_a   1.000
_cell.length_b   1.000
_cell.length_c   1.000
_cell.angle_alpha   90.00
_cell.angle_beta   90.00
_cell.angle_gamma   90.00
#
_symmetry.space_group_name_H-M   'P 1'
#
loop_
_entity.id
_entity.type
_entity.pdbx_description
1 polymer ?
#
loop_
_entity_poly.entity_id
_entity_poly.type
_entity_poly.pdbx_seq_one_letter_code
_entity_poly.pdbx_strand_id
1 'polypeptide(L)'
;MHPRIPIPAARLMRAVLLCLGALLAFGPALAAQAAPQTFLVTKFTDSADGTCSSSDCSLREAIIAANSNPGEDKITVPGGTFLLDMAGPGEDLSATGDLDIREAVIFQMAGTATISQL
;
A
#
# COMPACT_ATOMS: atom_id res chain seq x y z
N MET A 1 -14.55 66.70 9.97
CA MET A 1 -15.72 66.06 9.34
C MET A 1 -15.21 64.89 8.51
N HIS A 2 -15.23 63.66 9.04
CA HIS A 2 -14.68 62.47 8.36
C HIS A 2 -15.84 61.66 7.74
N PRO A 3 -15.84 61.40 6.42
CA PRO A 3 -16.91 60.65 5.79
C PRO A 3 -16.84 59.17 6.19
N ARG A 4 -17.94 58.64 6.72
CA ARG A 4 -18.13 57.20 6.96
C ARG A 4 -18.53 56.55 5.63
N ILE A 5 -17.65 55.76 5.04
CA ILE A 5 -17.95 54.97 3.84
C ILE A 5 -18.77 53.74 4.29
N PRO A 6 -20.03 53.56 3.86
CA PRO A 6 -20.79 52.35 4.15
C PRO A 6 -20.28 51.19 3.28
N ILE A 7 -19.79 50.13 3.93
CA ILE A 7 -19.41 48.90 3.22
C ILE A 7 -20.72 48.16 2.85
N PRO A 8 -20.99 47.87 1.56
CA PRO A 8 -22.20 47.16 1.16
C PRO A 8 -22.17 45.71 1.65
N ALA A 9 -23.24 45.27 2.32
CA ALA A 9 -23.41 43.92 2.89
C ALA A 9 -23.19 42.77 1.89
N ALA A 10 -23.30 43.03 0.58
CA ALA A 10 -23.04 42.08 -0.49
C ALA A 10 -21.58 41.59 -0.57
N ARG A 11 -20.61 42.35 -0.03
CA ARG A 11 -19.20 41.91 0.01
C ARG A 11 -18.91 40.86 1.09
N LEU A 12 -19.71 40.81 2.17
CA LEU A 12 -19.56 39.79 3.21
C LEU A 12 -20.06 38.42 2.74
N MET A 13 -21.12 38.39 1.92
CA MET A 13 -21.76 37.14 1.48
C MET A 13 -20.88 36.34 0.50
N ARG A 14 -20.04 37.01 -0.30
CA ARG A 14 -19.05 36.36 -1.18
C ARG A 14 -17.86 35.73 -0.43
N ALA A 15 -17.45 36.31 0.69
CA ALA A 15 -16.37 35.74 1.51
C ALA A 15 -16.83 34.49 2.29
N VAL A 16 -18.08 34.47 2.77
CA VAL A 16 -18.67 33.31 3.47
C VAL A 16 -18.85 32.10 2.52
N LEU A 17 -19.24 32.34 1.26
CA LEU A 17 -19.36 31.30 0.22
C LEU A 17 -17.99 30.71 -0.20
N LEU A 18 -16.90 31.48 -0.14
CA LEU A 18 -15.54 31.01 -0.40
C LEU A 18 -14.96 30.17 0.76
N CYS A 19 -15.35 30.44 2.01
CA CYS A 19 -14.94 29.62 3.16
C CYS A 19 -15.73 28.29 3.27
N LEU A 20 -17.00 28.24 2.84
CA LEU A 20 -17.80 27.02 2.88
C LEU A 20 -17.37 26.00 1.80
N GLY A 21 -16.92 26.47 0.64
CA GLY A 21 -16.32 25.62 -0.40
C GLY A 21 -14.94 25.07 -0.01
N ALA A 22 -14.18 25.80 0.81
CA ALA A 22 -12.88 25.35 1.31
C ALA A 22 -13.00 24.28 2.42
N LEU A 23 -14.06 24.28 3.22
CA LEU A 23 -14.28 23.24 4.24
C LEU A 23 -14.71 21.88 3.64
N LEU A 24 -15.33 21.85 2.46
CA LEU A 24 -15.64 20.61 1.74
C LEU A 24 -14.44 20.00 1.00
N ALA A 25 -13.36 20.77 0.80
CA ALA A 25 -12.14 20.31 0.15
C ALA A 25 -11.06 19.82 1.13
N PHE A 26 -11.30 19.96 2.44
CA PHE A 26 -10.37 19.58 3.53
C PHE A 26 -10.99 18.61 4.54
N GLY A 27 -12.01 17.85 4.14
CA GLY A 27 -12.44 16.67 4.91
C GLY A 27 -11.31 15.64 4.92
N PRO A 28 -11.14 14.84 6.01
CA PRO A 28 -10.18 13.76 6.00
C PRO A 28 -10.53 12.81 4.84
N ALA A 29 -9.62 12.64 3.89
CA ALA A 29 -9.75 11.60 2.89
C ALA A 29 -9.70 10.26 3.63
N LEU A 30 -10.83 9.56 3.75
CA LEU A 30 -10.79 8.16 4.16
C LEU A 30 -10.01 7.42 3.08
N ALA A 31 -8.89 6.81 3.45
CA ALA A 31 -8.16 5.93 2.55
C ALA A 31 -9.11 4.81 2.10
N ALA A 32 -9.32 4.69 0.79
CA ALA A 32 -10.12 3.60 0.26
C ALA A 32 -9.35 2.29 0.45
N GLN A 33 -9.97 1.33 1.14
CA GLN A 33 -9.43 -0.01 1.29
C GLN A 33 -9.88 -0.89 0.13
N ALA A 34 -8.97 -1.65 -0.45
CA ALA A 34 -9.29 -2.74 -1.35
C ALA A 34 -9.91 -3.91 -0.57
N ALA A 35 -10.56 -4.83 -1.29
CA ALA A 35 -11.06 -6.05 -0.68
C ALA A 35 -9.87 -6.93 -0.26
N PRO A 36 -9.87 -7.51 0.96
CA PRO A 36 -8.82 -8.40 1.41
C PRO A 36 -8.56 -9.53 0.41
N GLN A 37 -7.30 -9.73 0.04
CA GLN A 37 -6.84 -10.79 -0.84
C GLN A 37 -6.10 -11.89 -0.06
N THR A 38 -5.98 -13.06 -0.69
CA THR A 38 -5.12 -14.14 -0.21
C THR A 38 -4.16 -14.55 -1.31
N PHE A 39 -2.88 -14.36 -1.08
CA PHE A 39 -1.79 -14.77 -1.97
C PHE A 39 -1.22 -16.10 -1.48
N LEU A 40 -1.16 -17.09 -2.37
CA LEU A 40 -0.61 -18.41 -2.07
C LEU A 40 0.79 -18.51 -2.67
N VAL A 41 1.81 -18.65 -1.82
CA VAL A 41 3.17 -18.93 -2.29
C VAL A 41 3.25 -20.38 -2.75
N THR A 42 3.67 -20.60 -4.00
CA THR A 42 3.72 -21.93 -4.63
C THR A 42 5.13 -22.42 -4.93
N LYS A 43 6.12 -21.53 -4.99
CA LYS A 43 7.52 -21.86 -5.30
C LYS A 43 8.49 -21.27 -4.28
N PHE A 44 9.65 -21.92 -4.18
CA PHE A 44 10.73 -21.57 -3.26
C PHE A 44 11.84 -20.72 -3.89
N THR A 45 11.86 -20.66 -5.22
CA THR A 45 12.81 -19.86 -6.00
C THR A 45 12.37 -18.41 -6.04
N ASP A 46 13.32 -17.48 -5.92
CA ASP A 46 13.04 -16.06 -6.07
C ASP A 46 12.61 -15.74 -7.50
N SER A 47 11.64 -14.85 -7.64
CA SER A 47 11.27 -14.22 -8.90
C SER A 47 10.40 -13.01 -8.64
N ALA A 48 10.41 -12.09 -9.60
CA ALA A 48 9.48 -10.97 -9.71
C ALA A 48 9.08 -10.83 -11.19
N ASP A 49 8.59 -11.92 -11.78
CA ASP A 49 8.34 -12.01 -13.22
C ASP A 49 6.95 -11.47 -13.64
N GLY A 50 6.13 -11.11 -12.67
CA GLY A 50 4.86 -10.45 -12.88
C GLY A 50 3.87 -10.78 -11.78
N THR A 51 2.80 -11.49 -12.16
CA THR A 51 1.66 -11.74 -11.28
C THR A 51 1.86 -12.96 -10.40
N CYS A 52 1.61 -12.82 -9.10
CA CYS A 52 1.41 -13.95 -8.18
C CYS A 52 0.13 -14.72 -8.59
N SER A 53 0.31 -15.85 -9.26
CA SER A 53 -0.79 -16.71 -9.72
C SER A 53 -0.95 -17.95 -8.83
N SER A 54 -2.06 -18.67 -8.99
CA SER A 54 -2.34 -19.88 -8.20
C SER A 54 -1.39 -21.06 -8.48
N SER A 55 -0.62 -21.01 -9.58
CA SER A 55 0.38 -22.02 -9.92
C SER A 55 1.81 -21.51 -9.78
N ASP A 56 2.00 -20.20 -9.84
CA ASP A 56 3.31 -19.58 -9.98
C ASP A 56 3.34 -18.28 -9.17
N CYS A 57 3.90 -18.38 -7.97
CA CYS A 57 4.04 -17.26 -7.05
C CYS A 57 5.18 -17.53 -6.05
N SER A 58 6.25 -16.75 -6.14
CA SER A 58 7.34 -16.70 -5.17
C SER A 58 6.92 -15.94 -3.91
N LEU A 59 7.76 -15.98 -2.87
CA LEU A 59 7.56 -15.14 -1.67
C LEU A 59 7.63 -13.65 -2.02
N ARG A 60 8.56 -13.25 -2.90
CA ARG A 60 8.71 -11.87 -3.37
C ARG A 60 7.48 -11.40 -4.13
N GLU A 61 6.95 -12.21 -5.04
CA GLU A 61 5.72 -11.91 -5.78
C GLU A 61 4.51 -11.75 -4.87
N ALA A 62 4.36 -12.62 -3.86
CA ALA A 62 3.27 -12.51 -2.90
C ALA A 62 3.34 -11.20 -2.09
N ILE A 63 4.55 -10.78 -1.68
CA ILE A 63 4.75 -9.54 -0.92
C ILE A 63 4.53 -8.31 -1.81
N ILE A 64 5.05 -8.30 -3.04
CA ILE A 64 4.81 -7.22 -4.01
C ILE A 64 3.30 -7.08 -4.29
N ALA A 65 2.60 -8.20 -4.46
CA ALA A 65 1.17 -8.21 -4.72
C ALA A 65 0.37 -7.70 -3.52
N ALA A 66 0.72 -8.14 -2.30
CA ALA A 66 0.11 -7.63 -1.07
C ALA A 66 0.32 -6.13 -0.93
N ASN A 67 1.57 -5.64 -1.02
CA ASN A 67 1.91 -4.21 -0.96
C ASN A 67 1.22 -3.33 -2.03
N SER A 68 0.71 -3.94 -3.10
CA SER A 68 0.01 -3.26 -4.19
C SER A 68 -1.51 -3.27 -4.01
N ASN A 69 -2.02 -3.92 -2.97
CA ASN A 69 -3.44 -4.06 -2.67
C ASN A 69 -3.74 -3.47 -1.28
N PRO A 70 -4.05 -2.16 -1.21
CA PRO A 70 -4.28 -1.50 0.08
C PRO A 70 -5.30 -2.26 0.92
N GLY A 71 -4.89 -2.84 2.04
CA GLY A 71 -5.74 -3.63 2.93
C GLY A 71 -4.96 -4.58 3.80
N GLU A 72 -5.61 -5.08 4.85
CA GLU A 72 -5.06 -6.26 5.52
C GLU A 72 -5.24 -7.48 4.61
N ASP A 73 -4.14 -7.93 4.03
CA ASP A 73 -4.09 -9.10 3.16
C ASP A 73 -3.51 -10.32 3.86
N LYS A 74 -3.69 -11.49 3.24
CA LYS A 74 -3.11 -12.74 3.72
C LYS A 74 -2.10 -13.31 2.74
N ILE A 75 -0.93 -13.71 3.25
CA ILE A 75 0.04 -14.52 2.50
C ILE A 75 0.11 -15.92 3.14
N THR A 76 -0.24 -16.96 2.38
CA THR A 76 -0.10 -18.35 2.82
C THR A 76 1.26 -18.88 2.38
N VAL A 77 2.09 -19.26 3.36
CA VAL A 77 3.47 -19.68 3.14
C VAL A 77 3.61 -21.18 3.45
N PRO A 78 3.97 -22.03 2.48
CA PRO A 78 4.28 -23.43 2.74
C PRO A 78 5.58 -23.57 3.53
N GLY A 79 5.76 -24.70 4.20
CA GLY A 79 7.04 -25.03 4.82
C GLY A 79 8.12 -25.31 3.78
N GLY A 80 9.36 -24.87 4.03
CA GLY A 80 10.50 -25.05 3.12
C GLY A 80 11.53 -23.93 3.24
N THR A 81 12.52 -23.94 2.34
CA THR A 81 13.55 -22.90 2.27
C THR A 81 13.31 -22.02 1.06
N PHE A 82 13.03 -20.75 1.28
CA PHE A 82 12.89 -19.73 0.24
C PHE A 82 14.27 -19.12 -0.02
N LEU A 83 14.76 -19.27 -1.25
CA LEU A 83 16.01 -18.66 -1.68
C LEU A 83 15.69 -17.27 -2.23
N LEU A 84 16.32 -16.23 -1.68
CA LEU A 84 16.31 -14.88 -2.25
C LEU A 84 17.68 -14.63 -2.89
N ASP A 85 17.73 -14.66 -4.23
CA ASP A 85 18.97 -14.58 -5.01
C ASP A 85 19.01 -13.36 -5.95
N MET A 86 17.96 -12.54 -5.98
CA MET A 86 17.94 -11.29 -6.72
C MET A 86 18.76 -10.22 -6.00
N ALA A 87 20.06 -10.15 -6.26
CA ALA A 87 20.94 -9.14 -5.68
C ALA A 87 20.54 -7.72 -6.12
N GLY A 88 20.65 -6.75 -5.21
CA GLY A 88 20.39 -5.34 -5.50
C GLY A 88 20.60 -4.44 -4.29
N PRO A 89 20.43 -3.12 -4.45
CA PRO A 89 20.46 -2.19 -3.33
C PRO A 89 19.30 -2.44 -2.36
N GLY A 90 19.42 -1.97 -1.12
CA GLY A 90 18.28 -1.90 -0.21
C GLY A 90 17.31 -0.82 -0.71
N GLU A 91 16.17 -1.25 -1.20
CA GLU A 91 15.14 -0.43 -1.84
C GLU A 91 13.78 -0.87 -1.33
N ASP A 92 12.83 0.06 -1.19
CA ASP A 92 11.61 -0.22 -0.41
C ASP A 92 10.45 -0.84 -1.22
N LEU A 93 10.68 -1.33 -2.43
CA LEU A 93 9.68 -1.90 -3.34
C LEU A 93 9.81 -3.41 -3.53
N SER A 94 10.82 -4.06 -2.92
CA SER A 94 11.09 -5.50 -3.04
C SER A 94 11.31 -5.99 -4.48
N ALA A 95 11.66 -5.10 -5.41
CA ALA A 95 12.11 -5.42 -6.75
C ALA A 95 13.45 -6.17 -6.77
N THR A 96 14.34 -5.90 -5.81
CA THR A 96 15.62 -6.60 -5.62
C THR A 96 16.00 -6.64 -4.15
N GLY A 97 17.02 -7.41 -3.78
CA GLY A 97 17.56 -7.41 -2.42
C GLY A 97 16.59 -8.04 -1.43
N ASP A 98 16.29 -7.30 -0.38
CA ASP A 98 15.37 -7.69 0.69
C ASP A 98 13.89 -7.63 0.26
N LEU A 99 13.01 -7.90 1.22
CA LEU A 99 11.57 -7.92 1.08
C LEU A 99 10.97 -6.98 2.13
N ASP A 100 10.32 -5.93 1.66
CA ASP A 100 9.70 -4.91 2.48
C ASP A 100 8.20 -5.12 2.55
N ILE A 101 7.69 -5.12 3.77
CA ILE A 101 6.24 -5.15 4.01
C ILE A 101 5.81 -3.72 4.30
N ARG A 102 4.96 -3.16 3.43
CA ARG A 102 4.59 -1.74 3.44
C ARG A 102 3.18 -1.50 3.97
N GLU A 103 2.45 -2.57 4.25
CA GLU A 103 1.10 -2.52 4.80
C GLU A 103 0.81 -3.70 5.72
N ALA A 104 -0.42 -3.75 6.25
CA ALA A 104 -0.83 -4.83 7.12
C ALA A 104 -0.93 -6.14 6.34
N VAL A 105 -0.19 -7.16 6.78
CA VAL A 105 -0.23 -8.50 6.17
C VAL A 105 -0.30 -9.56 7.28
N ILE A 106 -1.19 -10.52 7.10
CA ILE A 106 -1.25 -11.75 7.89
C ILE A 106 -0.46 -12.84 7.16
N PHE A 107 0.61 -13.33 7.79
CA PHE A 107 1.31 -14.53 7.31
C PHE A 107 0.70 -15.78 7.91
N GLN A 108 0.10 -16.62 7.07
CA GLN A 108 -0.41 -17.94 7.44
C GLN A 108 0.64 -19.01 7.10
N MET A 109 1.41 -19.42 8.10
CA MET A 109 2.46 -20.43 7.96
C MET A 109 1.86 -21.84 8.00
N ALA A 110 2.06 -22.64 6.95
CA ALA A 110 1.68 -24.06 6.92
C ALA A 110 2.80 -25.00 7.42
N GLY A 111 3.96 -24.46 7.78
CA GLY A 111 5.11 -25.19 8.30
C GLY A 111 6.26 -24.25 8.65
N THR A 112 7.42 -24.82 8.97
CA THR A 112 8.65 -24.04 9.18
C THR A 112 9.15 -23.51 7.83
N ALA A 113 9.24 -22.19 7.71
CA ALA A 113 9.87 -21.53 6.59
C ALA A 113 11.24 -21.00 7.01
N THR A 114 12.25 -21.22 6.17
CA THR A 114 13.57 -20.59 6.31
C THR A 114 13.77 -19.68 5.11
N ILE A 115 14.31 -18.49 5.34
CA ILE A 115 14.71 -17.57 4.27
C ILE A 115 16.24 -17.63 4.19
N SER A 116 16.77 -17.89 3.00
CA SER A 116 18.20 -17.90 2.73
C SER A 116 18.50 -16.85 1.67
N GLN A 117 19.47 -15.98 1.92
CA GLN A 117 20.00 -15.06 0.91
C GLN A 117 21.39 -15.55 0.47
N LEU A 118 21.74 -15.30 -0.79
CA LEU A 118 23.09 -15.58 -1.33
C LEU A 118 24.07 -14.43 -1.07
#